data_AF-F9T6K9-F1
#
_entry.id   AF-F9T6K9-F1
#
_cell.length_a   1.000
_cell.length_b   1.000
_cell.length_c   1.000
_cell.angle_alpha   90.00
_cell.angle_beta   90.00
_cell.angle_gamma   90.00
#
_symmetry.space_group_name_H-M   'P 1'
#
loop_
_entity.id
_entity.type
_entity.pdbx_description
1 polymer ?
#
loop_
_entity_poly.entity_id
_entity_poly.type
_entity_poly.pdbx_seq_one_letter_code
_entity_poly.pdbx_strand_id
1 'polypeptide(L)'
;MFNSADQVTISVSEEKIQMLDSLLETIDTDMAVSMSFVRRAQGMSFRDLEQRVTGINNSTLKRYMQQSYRSIRPIHMVAAMSWVMMVPMTSFYYAVKMREFYRGMDDKAIEALYCIGRLPTEQFELYLDLVTNLMDCADREKFAAFRQETQSQIDPNIHYNELLPPKVLDINAFAIDYYRSVAITVKRFRLEHQIPVEVIARVLGLSDYQYLQLEDVHKVRDYSVAIGFRVKLGFELNSHVNFTSEMRQFPQFHHLRQAQHIRDSLIVEALRPLSGECKKRAVEILTTLSKIYIQNVI
;
A
#
# COMPACT_ATOMS: atom_id res chain seq x y z
N MET A 1 19.51 -5.95 -8.68
CA MET A 1 19.69 -5.96 -10.14
C MET A 1 18.69 -5.00 -10.74
N PHE A 2 19.16 -3.94 -11.41
CA PHE A 2 18.29 -3.09 -12.23
C PHE A 2 17.83 -3.94 -13.40
N ASN A 3 16.53 -4.29 -13.44
CA ASN A 3 15.99 -4.91 -14.64
C ASN A 3 16.10 -3.91 -15.77
N SER A 4 16.97 -4.24 -16.70
CA SER A 4 17.00 -3.73 -18.07
C SER A 4 15.58 -3.64 -18.58
N ALA A 5 15.22 -2.46 -19.07
CA ALA A 5 13.98 -2.23 -19.78
C ALA A 5 13.88 -3.23 -20.93
N ASP A 6 13.11 -4.30 -20.73
CA ASP A 6 12.41 -4.92 -21.84
C ASP A 6 11.62 -3.78 -22.49
N GLN A 7 11.85 -3.54 -23.78
CA GLN A 7 11.02 -2.67 -24.61
C GLN A 7 9.64 -3.35 -24.75
N VAL A 8 8.90 -3.41 -23.65
CA VAL A 8 7.48 -3.71 -23.66
C VAL A 8 6.82 -2.41 -24.08
N THR A 9 6.40 -2.35 -25.33
CA THR A 9 5.41 -1.36 -25.76
C THR A 9 4.13 -1.67 -24.97
N ILE A 10 3.89 -0.91 -23.91
CA ILE A 10 2.70 -1.11 -23.09
C ILE A 10 1.51 -0.53 -23.87
N SER A 11 0.75 -1.41 -24.55
CA SER A 11 -0.52 -1.04 -25.17
C SER A 11 -1.66 -1.36 -24.22
N VAL A 12 -2.48 -0.36 -23.89
CA VAL A 12 -3.67 -0.53 -23.05
C VAL A 12 -4.90 -0.43 -23.94
N SER A 13 -5.75 -1.46 -23.92
CA SER A 13 -6.95 -1.50 -24.75
C SER A 13 -8.08 -0.64 -24.18
N GLU A 14 -9.02 -0.23 -25.05
CA GLU A 14 -10.21 0.52 -24.64
C GLU A 14 -11.09 -0.27 -23.66
N GLU A 15 -11.21 -1.57 -23.88
CA GLU A 15 -11.95 -2.48 -23.00
C GLU A 15 -11.31 -2.50 -21.60
N LYS A 16 -9.99 -2.44 -21.52
CA LYS A 16 -9.27 -2.34 -20.23
C LYS A 16 -9.62 -1.04 -19.50
N ILE A 17 -9.66 0.09 -20.20
CA ILE A 17 -10.01 1.39 -19.60
C ILE A 17 -11.45 1.38 -19.09
N GLN A 18 -12.39 0.87 -19.89
CA GLN A 18 -13.80 0.73 -19.49
C GLN A 18 -13.97 -0.20 -18.28
N MET A 19 -13.21 -1.30 -18.25
CA MET A 19 -13.16 -2.20 -17.11
C MET A 19 -12.66 -1.48 -15.85
N LEU A 20 -11.62 -0.63 -15.94
CA LEU A 20 -11.13 0.17 -14.81
C LEU A 20 -12.19 1.15 -14.32
N ASP A 21 -12.93 1.80 -15.22
CA ASP A 21 -13.99 2.73 -14.87
C ASP A 21 -15.10 2.04 -14.06
N SER A 22 -15.56 0.87 -14.52
CA SER A 22 -16.56 0.09 -13.80
C SER A 22 -16.05 -0.46 -12.47
N LEU A 23 -14.82 -0.97 -12.44
CA LEU A 23 -14.22 -1.58 -11.24
C LEU A 23 -13.98 -0.55 -10.12
N LEU A 24 -13.67 0.69 -10.48
CA LEU A 24 -13.29 1.76 -9.55
C LEU A 24 -14.40 2.79 -9.33
N GLU A 25 -15.61 2.55 -9.82
CA GLU A 25 -16.76 3.48 -9.69
C GLU A 25 -17.03 3.87 -8.23
N THR A 26 -16.92 2.92 -7.29
CA THR A 26 -17.18 3.11 -5.86
C THR A 26 -15.93 3.29 -5.00
N ILE A 27 -14.75 3.42 -5.62
CA ILE A 27 -13.46 3.30 -4.92
C ILE A 27 -13.30 4.26 -3.74
N ASP A 28 -13.75 5.51 -3.89
CA ASP A 28 -13.67 6.52 -2.84
C ASP A 28 -14.53 6.14 -1.62
N THR A 29 -15.73 5.58 -1.85
CA THR A 29 -16.59 5.09 -0.77
C THR A 29 -15.97 3.87 -0.09
N ASP A 30 -15.48 2.91 -0.88
CA ASP A 30 -14.86 1.67 -0.39
C ASP A 30 -13.60 1.95 0.44
N MET A 31 -12.83 2.97 0.03
CA MET A 31 -11.67 3.47 0.76
C MET A 31 -12.07 4.04 2.12
N ALA A 32 -13.16 4.81 2.19
CA ALA A 32 -13.66 5.35 3.45
C ALA A 32 -13.99 4.23 4.45
N VAL A 33 -14.68 3.18 3.97
CA VAL A 33 -15.01 1.99 4.78
C VAL A 33 -13.75 1.31 5.28
N SER A 34 -12.81 1.08 4.37
CA SER A 34 -11.57 0.36 4.66
C SER A 34 -10.70 1.13 5.66
N MET A 35 -10.48 2.42 5.47
CA MET A 35 -9.73 3.25 6.41
C MET A 35 -10.38 3.29 7.79
N SER A 36 -11.71 3.41 7.85
CA SER A 36 -12.46 3.39 9.11
C SER A 36 -12.39 2.03 9.82
N PHE A 37 -12.48 0.94 9.07
CA PHE A 37 -12.33 -0.42 9.58
C PHE A 37 -10.92 -0.66 10.13
N VAL A 38 -9.89 -0.37 9.33
CA VAL A 38 -8.49 -0.56 9.74
C VAL A 38 -8.16 0.28 10.96
N ARG A 39 -8.58 1.55 11.01
CA ARG A 39 -8.40 2.39 12.21
C ARG A 39 -8.97 1.71 13.47
N ARG A 40 -10.18 1.15 13.38
CA ARG A 40 -10.83 0.44 14.50
C ARG A 40 -10.09 -0.85 14.86
N ALA A 41 -9.70 -1.64 13.86
CA ALA A 41 -8.91 -2.86 14.06
C ALA A 41 -7.57 -2.57 14.77
N GLN A 42 -6.99 -1.41 14.48
CA GLN A 42 -5.78 -0.92 15.12
C GLN A 42 -5.96 -0.30 16.51
N GLY A 43 -7.20 -0.25 17.02
CA GLY A 43 -7.52 0.33 18.32
C GLY A 43 -7.32 1.84 18.41
N MET A 44 -7.14 2.55 17.29
CA MET A 44 -6.84 3.98 17.30
C MET A 44 -8.11 4.81 17.27
N SER A 45 -8.23 5.80 18.15
CA SER A 45 -9.29 6.81 18.09
C SER A 45 -8.95 7.90 17.06
N PHE A 46 -9.93 8.73 16.69
CA PHE A 46 -9.65 9.91 15.86
C PHE A 46 -8.79 10.95 16.59
N ARG A 47 -8.83 10.98 17.93
CA ARG A 47 -7.98 11.85 18.74
C ARG A 47 -6.53 11.40 18.66
N ASP A 48 -6.28 10.10 18.70
CA ASP A 48 -4.93 9.55 18.57
C ASP A 48 -4.35 9.88 17.18
N LEU A 49 -5.15 9.74 16.12
CA LEU A 49 -4.72 10.14 14.77
C LEU A 49 -4.47 11.65 14.66
N GLU A 50 -5.35 12.49 15.23
CA GLU A 50 -5.18 13.94 15.25
C GLU A 50 -3.88 14.35 15.94
N GLN A 51 -3.45 13.65 17.01
CA GLN A 51 -2.18 13.91 17.68
C GLN A 51 -0.95 13.51 16.86
N ARG A 52 -1.12 12.59 15.89
CA ARG A 52 -0.04 12.07 15.04
C ARG A 52 0.14 12.86 13.75
N VAL A 53 -0.71 13.85 13.46
CA VAL A 53 -0.65 14.61 12.21
C VAL A 53 -0.89 16.11 12.41
N THR A 54 -0.27 16.92 11.54
CA THR A 54 -0.55 18.36 11.42
C THR A 54 -0.92 18.72 9.98
N GLY A 55 -1.43 19.93 9.76
CA GLY A 55 -1.85 20.39 8.43
C GLY A 55 -3.26 19.95 8.02
N ILE A 56 -3.88 19.04 8.79
CA ILE A 56 -5.28 18.63 8.62
C ILE A 56 -6.02 18.71 9.96
N ASN A 57 -7.26 19.18 9.96
CA ASN A 57 -8.08 19.17 11.16
C ASN A 57 -8.83 17.83 11.30
N ASN A 58 -9.20 17.48 12.54
CA ASN A 58 -9.90 16.24 12.84
C ASN A 58 -11.24 16.09 12.12
N SER A 59 -11.95 17.19 11.85
CA SER A 59 -13.21 17.13 11.12
C SER A 59 -13.01 16.64 9.68
N THR A 60 -11.97 17.11 9.00
CA THR A 60 -11.59 16.67 7.65
C THR A 60 -11.09 15.23 7.68
N LEU A 61 -10.26 14.86 8.66
CA LEU A 61 -9.80 13.48 8.86
C LEU A 61 -10.98 12.51 9.02
N LYS A 62 -11.95 12.86 9.87
CA LYS A 62 -13.19 12.09 10.04
C LYS A 62 -13.96 11.95 8.73
N ARG A 63 -14.10 13.05 7.97
CA ARG A 63 -14.80 13.04 6.67
C ARG A 63 -14.16 12.07 5.67
N TYR A 64 -12.83 12.00 5.58
CA TYR A 64 -12.17 11.03 4.69
C TYR A 64 -12.47 9.57 5.05
N MET A 65 -12.81 9.28 6.31
CA MET A 65 -13.20 7.94 6.78
C MET A 65 -14.74 7.76 6.90
N GLN A 66 -15.55 8.69 6.38
CA GLN A 66 -17.01 8.62 6.35
C GLN A 66 -17.52 8.29 4.95
N GLN A 67 -18.40 7.29 4.82
CA GLN A 67 -19.00 6.91 3.54
C GLN A 67 -19.81 8.04 2.89
N SER A 68 -20.49 8.86 3.69
CA SER A 68 -21.34 9.95 3.21
C SER A 68 -20.55 11.13 2.61
N TYR A 69 -19.22 11.15 2.77
CA TYR A 69 -18.40 12.21 2.21
C TYR A 69 -18.19 12.00 0.71
N ARG A 70 -18.84 12.88 -0.08
CA ARG A 70 -18.90 12.82 -1.55
C ARG A 70 -17.68 13.37 -2.28
N SER A 71 -16.76 14.04 -1.57
CA SER A 71 -15.54 14.54 -2.21
C SER A 71 -14.51 13.43 -2.39
N ILE A 72 -13.51 13.70 -3.22
CA ILE A 72 -12.39 12.79 -3.43
C ILE A 72 -11.65 12.54 -2.12
N ARG A 73 -11.08 11.34 -1.99
CA ARG A 73 -10.08 11.03 -0.97
C ARG A 73 -8.71 11.14 -1.63
N PRO A 74 -7.90 12.14 -1.25
CA PRO A 74 -6.60 12.33 -1.86
C PRO A 74 -5.70 11.11 -1.63
N ILE A 75 -5.01 10.64 -2.66
CA ILE A 75 -4.11 9.48 -2.55
C ILE A 75 -3.00 9.71 -1.51
N HIS A 76 -2.49 10.93 -1.39
CA HIS A 76 -1.47 11.28 -0.39
C HIS A 76 -2.00 11.11 1.04
N MET A 77 -3.29 11.37 1.30
CA MET A 77 -3.91 11.14 2.60
C MET A 77 -3.99 9.65 2.93
N VAL A 78 -4.36 8.82 1.96
CA VAL A 78 -4.40 7.36 2.13
C VAL A 78 -2.99 6.83 2.42
N ALA A 79 -2.00 7.30 1.66
CA ALA A 79 -0.58 6.98 1.85
C ALA A 79 -0.05 7.41 3.23
N ALA A 80 -0.32 8.66 3.64
CA ALA A 80 0.07 9.16 4.95
C ALA A 80 -0.56 8.34 6.09
N MET A 81 -1.86 8.04 5.98
CA MET A 81 -2.57 7.24 6.97
C MET A 81 -2.06 5.80 7.02
N SER A 82 -1.64 5.21 5.89
CA SER A 82 -1.04 3.86 5.89
C SER A 82 0.26 3.85 6.68
N TRP A 83 1.06 4.91 6.55
CA TRP A 83 2.30 5.07 7.30
C TRP A 83 2.04 5.29 8.79
N VAL A 84 1.19 6.26 9.14
CA VAL A 84 0.87 6.61 10.54
C VAL A 84 0.26 5.42 11.29
N MET A 85 -0.63 4.67 10.64
CA MET A 85 -1.23 3.49 11.26
C MET A 85 -0.32 2.25 11.20
N MET A 86 0.83 2.34 10.51
CA MET A 86 1.73 1.22 10.24
C MET A 86 1.00 0.02 9.64
N VAL A 87 0.27 0.28 8.56
CA VAL A 87 -0.40 -0.75 7.76
C VAL A 87 0.02 -0.64 6.30
N PRO A 88 0.16 -1.76 5.60
CA PRO A 88 0.32 -1.74 4.15
C PRO A 88 -0.83 -0.97 3.48
N MET A 89 -0.56 -0.21 2.41
CA MET A 89 -1.65 0.45 1.66
C MET A 89 -2.67 -0.56 1.12
N THR A 90 -2.22 -1.78 0.82
CA THR A 90 -3.00 -2.93 0.36
C THR A 90 -4.10 -3.31 1.35
N SER A 91 -3.88 -3.07 2.65
CA SER A 91 -4.86 -3.25 3.71
C SER A 91 -6.10 -2.37 3.53
N PHE A 92 -5.96 -1.16 2.98
CA PHE A 92 -7.11 -0.28 2.70
C PHE A 92 -7.85 -0.67 1.43
N TYR A 93 -7.34 -1.63 0.67
CA TYR A 93 -7.95 -2.07 -0.57
C TYR A 93 -8.90 -3.27 -0.32
N TYR A 94 -9.03 -3.69 0.95
CA TYR A 94 -9.81 -4.83 1.39
C TYR A 94 -11.32 -4.70 1.19
N ALA A 95 -11.94 -3.53 1.38
CA ALA A 95 -13.38 -3.37 1.12
C ALA A 95 -13.71 -3.10 -0.35
N VAL A 96 -12.70 -2.87 -1.18
CA VAL A 96 -12.87 -2.74 -2.63
C VAL A 96 -13.16 -4.14 -3.17
N LYS A 97 -13.98 -4.26 -4.23
CA LYS A 97 -14.25 -5.50 -4.99
C LYS A 97 -12.99 -6.23 -5.54
N MET A 98 -11.80 -5.79 -5.12
CA MET A 98 -10.48 -6.21 -5.53
C MET A 98 -9.90 -7.37 -4.69
N ARG A 99 -10.63 -7.89 -3.70
CA ARG A 99 -10.21 -9.08 -2.92
C ARG A 99 -9.81 -10.24 -3.83
N GLU A 100 -10.58 -10.45 -4.90
CA GLU A 100 -10.36 -11.52 -5.89
C GLU A 100 -9.09 -11.31 -6.72
N PHE A 101 -8.71 -10.05 -6.97
CA PHE A 101 -7.48 -9.71 -7.71
C PHE A 101 -6.23 -9.71 -6.82
N TYR A 102 -6.38 -9.82 -5.48
CA TYR A 102 -5.27 -9.84 -4.54
C TYR A 102 -4.99 -11.28 -4.04
N ARG A 103 -4.34 -12.06 -4.90
CA ARG A 103 -3.68 -13.35 -4.58
C ARG A 103 -4.56 -14.44 -3.92
N GLY A 104 -5.89 -14.37 -4.04
CA GLY A 104 -6.79 -15.37 -3.46
C GLY A 104 -6.83 -15.40 -1.93
N MET A 105 -6.64 -14.24 -1.28
CA MET A 105 -6.62 -14.14 0.19
C MET A 105 -8.00 -14.35 0.82
N ASP A 106 -8.06 -15.15 1.88
CA ASP A 106 -9.22 -15.24 2.76
C ASP A 106 -9.22 -14.14 3.84
N ASP A 107 -10.34 -13.98 4.55
CA ASP A 107 -10.50 -12.94 5.59
C ASP A 107 -9.43 -13.01 6.69
N LYS A 108 -8.87 -14.20 6.94
CA LYS A 108 -7.84 -14.43 7.96
C LYS A 108 -6.47 -13.96 7.52
N ALA A 109 -6.10 -14.19 6.26
CA ALA A 109 -4.89 -13.59 5.69
C ALA A 109 -4.95 -12.07 5.73
N ILE A 110 -6.14 -11.49 5.57
CA ILE A 110 -6.31 -10.03 5.58
C ILE A 110 -6.20 -9.48 7.01
N GLU A 111 -6.79 -10.16 8.01
CA GLU A 111 -6.58 -9.83 9.42
C GLU A 111 -5.08 -9.82 9.79
N ALA A 112 -4.31 -10.77 9.26
CA ALA A 112 -2.87 -10.83 9.43
C ALA A 112 -2.13 -9.62 8.83
N LEU A 113 -2.54 -9.13 7.65
CA LEU A 113 -1.90 -7.98 7.00
C LEU A 113 -1.97 -6.70 7.83
N TYR A 114 -3.03 -6.50 8.61
CA TYR A 114 -3.12 -5.34 9.50
C TYR A 114 -2.09 -5.41 10.64
N CYS A 115 -1.70 -6.62 11.04
CA CYS A 115 -0.86 -6.85 12.21
C CYS A 115 0.64 -6.70 11.90
N ILE A 116 1.05 -7.04 10.69
CA ILE A 116 2.48 -7.24 10.34
C ILE A 116 3.26 -5.95 10.21
N GLY A 117 2.57 -4.84 9.93
CA GLY A 117 3.21 -3.53 9.78
C GLY A 117 3.76 -2.98 11.10
N ARG A 118 3.30 -3.49 12.25
CA ARG A 118 3.70 -3.00 13.57
C ARG A 118 4.77 -3.85 14.24
N LEU A 119 5.04 -5.03 13.69
CA LEU A 119 6.03 -5.93 14.26
C LEU A 119 7.44 -5.44 13.92
N PRO A 120 8.37 -5.38 14.89
CA PRO A 120 9.77 -5.23 14.57
C PRO A 120 10.26 -6.45 13.76
N THR A 121 11.35 -6.28 13.00
CA THR A 121 11.87 -7.34 12.12
C THR A 121 12.07 -8.68 12.83
N GLU A 122 12.68 -8.68 14.01
CA GLU A 122 12.96 -9.92 14.74
C GLU A 122 11.69 -10.70 15.06
N GLN A 123 10.64 -10.01 15.51
CA GLN A 123 9.37 -10.65 15.84
C GLN A 123 8.59 -11.09 14.60
N PHE A 124 8.73 -10.36 13.50
CA PHE A 124 8.17 -10.75 12.22
C PHE A 124 8.82 -12.05 11.71
N GLU A 125 10.15 -12.13 11.72
CA GLU A 125 10.88 -13.33 11.28
C GLU A 125 10.60 -14.52 12.21
N LEU A 126 10.57 -14.31 13.53
CA LEU A 126 10.20 -15.36 14.50
C LEU A 126 8.77 -15.87 14.28
N TYR A 127 7.84 -14.97 13.95
CA TYR A 127 6.48 -15.37 13.60
C TYR A 127 6.46 -16.23 12.32
N LEU A 128 7.22 -15.86 11.28
CA LEU A 128 7.33 -16.68 10.08
C LEU A 128 7.88 -18.08 10.40
N ASP A 129 8.93 -18.18 11.22
CA ASP A 129 9.49 -19.47 11.64
C ASP A 129 8.45 -20.34 12.37
N LEU A 130 7.64 -19.72 13.25
CA LEU A 130 6.54 -20.40 13.93
C LEU A 130 5.51 -20.96 12.93
N VAL A 131 5.08 -20.14 11.96
CA VAL A 131 4.11 -20.56 10.94
C VAL A 131 4.70 -21.66 10.06
N THR A 132 5.97 -21.58 9.69
CA THR A 132 6.68 -22.61 8.92
C THR A 132 6.75 -23.95 9.65
N ASN A 133 6.81 -23.95 10.98
CA ASN A 133 6.75 -25.18 11.78
C ASN A 133 5.37 -25.86 11.76
N LEU A 134 4.31 -25.15 11.35
CA LEU A 134 2.97 -25.70 11.18
C LEU A 134 2.74 -26.30 9.78
N MET A 135 3.67 -26.11 8.85
CA MET A 135 3.61 -26.65 7.49
C MET A 135 4.14 -28.08 7.44
N ASP A 136 3.68 -28.84 6.44
CA ASP A 136 4.32 -30.10 6.07
C ASP A 136 5.71 -29.86 5.43
N CYS A 137 6.47 -30.94 5.21
CA CYS A 137 7.83 -30.83 4.70
C CYS A 137 7.89 -30.21 3.30
N ALA A 138 6.95 -30.56 2.41
CA ALA A 138 6.96 -30.11 1.03
C ALA A 138 6.67 -28.60 0.92
N ASP A 139 5.68 -28.12 1.68
CA ASP A 139 5.32 -26.70 1.70
C ASP A 139 6.35 -25.87 2.46
N ARG A 140 7.00 -26.44 3.48
CA ARG A 140 8.15 -25.83 4.16
C ARG A 140 9.31 -25.56 3.21
N GLU A 141 9.69 -26.53 2.38
CA GLU A 141 10.77 -26.36 1.39
C GLU A 141 10.42 -25.30 0.35
N LYS A 142 9.19 -25.33 -0.20
CA LYS A 142 8.71 -24.31 -1.13
C LYS A 142 8.74 -22.92 -0.51
N PHE A 143 8.25 -22.78 0.72
CA PHE A 143 8.22 -21.51 1.41
C PHE A 143 9.63 -21.00 1.72
N ALA A 144 10.57 -21.87 2.10
CA ALA A 144 11.96 -21.50 2.34
C ALA A 144 12.62 -20.91 1.08
N ALA A 145 12.43 -21.56 -0.08
CA ALA A 145 12.92 -21.05 -1.36
C ALA A 145 12.28 -19.70 -1.72
N PHE A 146 10.96 -19.58 -1.57
CA PHE A 146 10.23 -18.34 -1.80
C PHE A 146 10.69 -17.20 -0.88
N ARG A 147 10.91 -17.49 0.41
CA ARG A 147 11.37 -16.51 1.40
C ARG A 147 12.75 -15.97 1.03
N GLN A 148 13.68 -16.86 0.67
CA GLN A 148 15.03 -16.48 0.24
C GLN A 148 14.99 -15.59 -1.02
N GLU A 149 14.23 -16.00 -2.04
CA GLU A 149 14.08 -15.22 -3.27
C GLU A 149 13.47 -13.85 -2.98
N THR A 150 12.36 -13.80 -2.23
CA THR A 150 11.64 -12.57 -1.94
C THR A 150 12.47 -11.61 -1.09
N GLN A 151 13.17 -12.10 -0.07
CA GLN A 151 14.05 -11.27 0.76
C GLN A 151 15.26 -10.73 -0.01
N SER A 152 15.75 -11.43 -1.04
CA SER A 152 16.85 -10.94 -1.89
C SER A 152 16.50 -9.70 -2.72
N GLN A 153 15.20 -9.36 -2.83
CA GLN A 153 14.72 -8.22 -3.59
C GLN A 153 14.78 -6.90 -2.81
N ILE A 154 14.96 -6.94 -1.49
CA ILE A 154 15.08 -5.73 -0.68
C ILE A 154 16.54 -5.24 -0.66
N ASP A 155 16.74 -3.93 -0.70
CA ASP A 155 18.07 -3.37 -0.47
C ASP A 155 18.52 -3.74 0.95
N PRO A 156 19.70 -4.38 1.13
CA PRO A 156 20.19 -4.81 2.43
C PRO A 156 20.42 -3.64 3.41
N ASN A 157 20.51 -2.40 2.91
CA ASN A 157 20.65 -1.21 3.74
C ASN A 157 19.30 -0.72 4.31
N ILE A 158 18.17 -1.32 3.91
CA ILE A 158 16.85 -0.94 4.41
C ILE A 158 16.58 -1.69 5.72
N HIS A 159 16.64 -0.96 6.83
CA HIS A 159 16.32 -1.47 8.17
C HIS A 159 14.88 -1.11 8.55
N TYR A 160 13.97 -2.10 8.53
CA TYR A 160 12.53 -1.87 8.77
C TYR A 160 12.20 -1.04 10.02
N ASN A 161 12.89 -1.31 11.12
CA ASN A 161 12.65 -0.66 12.42
C ASN A 161 13.00 0.83 12.41
N GLU A 162 13.74 1.31 11.40
CA GLU A 162 14.08 2.71 11.18
C GLU A 162 13.11 3.44 10.24
N LEU A 163 12.12 2.71 9.68
CA LEU A 163 11.16 3.22 8.70
C LEU A 163 9.84 3.68 9.34
N LEU A 164 9.80 3.76 10.67
CA LEU A 164 8.63 4.18 11.42
C LEU A 164 8.23 5.62 11.04
N PRO A 165 6.92 5.94 11.05
CA PRO A 165 6.44 7.29 10.82
C PRO A 165 7.02 8.24 11.86
N PRO A 166 7.19 9.52 11.52
CA PRO A 166 7.52 10.53 12.52
C PRO A 166 6.45 10.56 13.62
N LYS A 167 6.83 11.05 14.81
CA LYS A 167 5.90 11.21 15.94
C LYS A 167 4.69 12.04 15.53
N VAL A 168 4.93 13.11 14.78
CA VAL A 168 3.91 13.96 14.18
C VAL A 168 4.26 14.16 12.71
N LEU A 169 3.35 13.78 11.81
CA LEU A 169 3.50 13.93 10.36
C LEU A 169 2.80 15.20 9.88
N ASP A 170 3.55 16.12 9.26
CA ASP A 170 2.96 17.25 8.54
C ASP A 170 2.40 16.76 7.20
N ILE A 171 1.07 16.75 7.08
CA ILE A 171 0.36 16.25 5.90
C ILE A 171 0.61 17.13 4.68
N ASN A 172 0.74 18.45 4.85
CA ASN A 172 0.95 19.36 3.73
C ASN A 172 2.36 19.19 3.17
N ALA A 173 3.36 19.11 4.05
CA ALA A 173 4.73 18.81 3.65
C ALA A 173 4.84 17.43 2.98
N PHE A 174 4.16 16.42 3.55
CA PHE A 174 4.09 15.09 2.96
C PHE A 174 3.45 15.11 1.58
N ALA A 175 2.34 15.84 1.38
CA ALA A 175 1.69 15.97 0.08
C ALA A 175 2.61 16.62 -0.96
N ILE A 176 3.33 17.68 -0.60
CA ILE A 176 4.29 18.35 -1.49
C ILE A 176 5.37 17.37 -1.96
N ASP A 177 6.01 16.66 -1.03
CA ASP A 177 7.10 15.72 -1.37
C ASP A 177 6.57 14.49 -2.13
N TYR A 178 5.39 13.99 -1.75
CA TYR A 178 4.72 12.86 -2.40
C TYR A 178 4.37 13.19 -3.86
N TYR A 179 3.68 14.30 -4.12
CA TYR A 179 3.28 14.66 -5.48
C TYR A 179 4.47 15.08 -6.33
N ARG A 180 5.51 15.70 -5.75
CA ARG A 180 6.78 15.90 -6.46
C ARG A 180 7.39 14.58 -6.93
N SER A 181 7.42 13.57 -6.06
CA SER A 181 7.93 12.24 -6.45
C SER A 181 7.09 11.61 -7.55
N VAL A 182 5.76 11.66 -7.41
CA VAL A 182 4.83 11.13 -8.43
C VAL A 182 5.04 11.84 -9.76
N ALA A 183 5.17 13.17 -9.79
CA ALA A 183 5.39 13.94 -11.01
C ALA A 183 6.66 13.49 -11.75
N ILE A 184 7.77 13.32 -11.03
CA ILE A 184 9.03 12.88 -11.62
C ILE A 184 8.92 11.44 -12.15
N THR A 185 8.39 10.53 -11.34
CA THR A 185 8.38 9.09 -11.63
C THR A 185 7.34 8.71 -12.69
N VAL A 186 6.15 9.32 -12.68
CA VAL A 186 5.13 9.13 -13.73
C VAL A 186 5.62 9.67 -15.06
N LYS A 187 6.23 10.86 -15.08
CA LYS A 187 6.82 11.42 -16.31
C LYS A 187 7.93 10.53 -16.85
N ARG A 188 8.82 10.03 -15.98
CA ARG A 188 9.87 9.08 -16.36
C ARG A 188 9.27 7.81 -16.97
N PHE A 189 8.32 7.17 -16.28
CA PHE A 189 7.62 5.99 -16.76
C PHE A 189 6.98 6.22 -18.14
N ARG A 190 6.24 7.32 -18.31
CA ARG A 190 5.61 7.67 -19.60
C ARG A 190 6.65 7.77 -20.73
N LEU A 191 7.75 8.48 -20.48
CA LEU A 191 8.79 8.71 -21.49
C LEU A 191 9.56 7.44 -21.83
N GLU A 192 9.91 6.62 -20.83
CA GLU A 192 10.61 5.35 -21.01
C GLU A 192 9.79 4.36 -21.84
N HIS A 193 8.48 4.31 -21.63
CA HIS A 193 7.56 3.43 -22.36
C HIS A 193 6.91 4.08 -23.59
N GLN A 194 7.30 5.31 -23.94
CA GLN A 194 6.78 6.06 -25.09
C GLN A 194 5.24 6.18 -25.11
N ILE A 195 4.62 6.31 -23.92
CA ILE A 195 3.17 6.36 -23.80
C ILE A 195 2.68 7.78 -24.16
N PRO A 196 1.75 7.94 -25.12
CA PRO A 196 1.16 9.25 -25.41
C PRO A 196 0.43 9.83 -24.20
N VAL A 197 0.44 11.16 -24.07
CA VAL A 197 -0.20 11.87 -22.94
C VAL A 197 -1.68 11.51 -22.84
N GLU A 198 -2.36 11.43 -23.98
CA GLU A 198 -3.78 11.13 -24.09
C GLU A 198 -4.08 9.71 -23.59
N VAL A 199 -3.21 8.75 -23.89
CA VAL A 199 -3.37 7.35 -23.46
C VAL A 199 -3.23 7.25 -21.95
N ILE A 200 -2.15 7.78 -21.38
CA ILE A 200 -1.95 7.69 -19.93
C ILE A 200 -2.98 8.51 -19.17
N ALA A 201 -3.37 9.70 -19.63
CA ALA A 201 -4.41 10.51 -19.00
C ALA A 201 -5.71 9.70 -18.89
N ARG A 202 -6.13 9.03 -19.96
CA ARG A 202 -7.33 8.19 -19.99
C ARG A 202 -7.22 6.96 -19.10
N VAL A 203 -6.08 6.26 -19.11
CA VAL A 203 -5.84 5.15 -18.18
C VAL A 203 -6.01 5.62 -16.74
N LEU A 204 -5.47 6.79 -16.38
CA LEU A 204 -5.56 7.37 -15.04
C LEU A 204 -6.92 7.99 -14.71
N GLY A 205 -7.86 8.02 -15.66
CA GLY A 205 -9.17 8.66 -15.46
C GLY A 205 -9.07 10.16 -15.29
N LEU A 206 -8.11 10.79 -15.97
CA LEU A 206 -7.84 12.22 -15.94
C LEU A 206 -8.09 12.84 -17.31
N SER A 207 -8.41 14.14 -17.34
CA SER A 207 -8.26 14.92 -18.57
C SER A 207 -6.78 15.17 -18.87
N ASP A 208 -6.44 15.42 -20.14
CA ASP A 208 -5.08 15.77 -20.56
C ASP A 208 -4.51 16.93 -19.74
N TYR A 209 -5.34 17.93 -19.45
CA TYR A 209 -4.96 19.05 -18.59
C TYR A 209 -4.60 18.62 -17.16
N GLN A 210 -5.43 17.77 -16.54
CA GLN A 210 -5.15 17.26 -15.19
C GLN A 210 -3.91 16.38 -15.16
N TYR A 211 -3.66 15.63 -16.23
CA TYR A 211 -2.46 14.81 -16.39
C TYR A 211 -1.20 15.67 -16.55
N LEU A 212 -1.24 16.71 -17.39
CA LEU A 212 -0.11 17.62 -17.54
C LEU A 212 0.24 18.32 -16.22
N GLN A 213 -0.76 18.61 -15.38
CA GLN A 213 -0.52 19.09 -14.02
C GLN A 213 0.09 18.03 -13.10
N LEU A 214 -0.21 16.75 -13.30
CA LEU A 214 0.35 15.64 -12.51
C LEU A 214 1.86 15.51 -12.76
N GLU A 215 2.33 15.79 -13.98
CA GLU A 215 3.76 15.78 -14.32
C GLU A 215 4.51 17.06 -13.92
N ASP A 216 3.81 18.09 -13.46
CA ASP A 216 4.42 19.36 -13.05
C ASP A 216 4.88 19.30 -11.59
N VAL A 217 6.20 19.23 -11.38
CA VAL A 217 6.82 19.17 -10.05
C VAL A 217 6.55 20.39 -9.16
N HIS A 218 6.06 21.49 -9.73
CA HIS A 218 5.71 22.72 -9.01
C HIS A 218 4.22 22.82 -8.68
N LYS A 219 3.41 21.83 -9.10
CA LYS A 219 1.97 21.79 -8.85
C LYS A 219 1.63 20.68 -7.88
N VAL A 220 1.06 21.08 -6.75
CA VAL A 220 0.51 20.15 -5.77
C VAL A 220 -1.00 20.20 -5.92
N ARG A 221 -1.59 19.07 -6.32
CA ARG A 221 -3.03 18.94 -6.49
C ARG A 221 -3.50 17.61 -5.91
N ASP A 222 -4.68 17.66 -5.31
CA ASP A 222 -5.33 16.46 -4.82
C ASP A 222 -5.83 15.61 -5.98
N TYR A 223 -5.40 14.35 -5.97
CA TYR A 223 -5.85 13.32 -6.89
C TYR A 223 -6.52 12.18 -6.12
N SER A 224 -7.62 11.65 -6.65
CA SER A 224 -8.30 10.50 -6.05
C SER A 224 -7.34 9.32 -5.88
N VAL A 225 -7.53 8.54 -4.82
CA VAL A 225 -6.86 7.26 -4.58
C VAL A 225 -6.97 6.30 -5.77
N ALA A 226 -8.00 6.45 -6.61
CA ALA A 226 -8.20 5.69 -7.84
C ALA A 226 -6.98 5.65 -8.75
N ILE A 227 -6.19 6.74 -8.82
CA ILE A 227 -5.02 6.84 -9.71
C ILE A 227 -3.99 5.74 -9.42
N GLY A 228 -3.74 5.43 -8.15
CA GLY A 228 -2.78 4.39 -7.77
C GLY A 228 -3.19 3.01 -8.29
N PHE A 229 -4.49 2.71 -8.28
CA PHE A 229 -5.04 1.47 -8.84
C PHE A 229 -5.01 1.45 -10.36
N ARG A 230 -5.40 2.57 -10.99
CA ARG A 230 -5.43 2.71 -12.44
C ARG A 230 -4.04 2.53 -13.07
N VAL A 231 -3.01 3.14 -12.47
CA VAL A 231 -1.60 2.89 -12.86
C VAL A 231 -1.28 1.41 -12.78
N LYS A 232 -1.53 0.77 -11.64
CA LYS A 232 -1.12 -0.62 -11.41
C LYS A 232 -1.84 -1.58 -12.35
N LEU A 233 -3.17 -1.47 -12.43
CA LEU A 233 -4.00 -2.38 -13.22
C LEU A 233 -3.96 -2.08 -14.72
N GLY A 234 -3.91 -0.81 -15.09
CA GLY A 234 -3.92 -0.37 -16.48
C GLY A 234 -2.64 -0.76 -17.21
N PHE A 235 -1.49 -0.64 -16.54
CA PHE A 235 -0.19 -1.02 -17.08
C PHE A 235 0.35 -2.35 -16.54
N GLU A 236 -0.50 -3.11 -15.84
CA GLU A 236 -0.18 -4.46 -15.34
C GLU A 236 1.11 -4.55 -14.52
N LEU A 237 1.34 -3.52 -13.70
CA LEU A 237 2.56 -3.41 -12.91
C LEU A 237 2.53 -4.38 -11.72
N ASN A 238 3.62 -5.12 -11.55
CA ASN A 238 3.85 -5.97 -10.37
C ASN A 238 3.88 -5.15 -9.07
N SER A 239 4.34 -3.89 -9.14
CA SER A 239 4.40 -2.96 -8.02
C SER A 239 4.24 -1.51 -8.48
N HIS A 240 3.68 -0.68 -7.60
CA HIS A 240 3.55 0.77 -7.76
C HIS A 240 4.30 1.52 -6.66
N VAL A 241 5.23 0.85 -5.98
CA VAL A 241 6.04 1.44 -4.90
C VAL A 241 7.03 2.46 -5.46
N ASN A 242 7.54 2.23 -6.68
CA ASN A 242 8.54 3.07 -7.32
C ASN A 242 8.07 4.51 -7.60
N PHE A 243 6.77 4.79 -7.60
CA PHE A 243 6.27 6.17 -7.77
C PHE A 243 6.60 7.10 -6.59
N THR A 244 7.09 6.54 -5.49
CA THR A 244 7.51 7.28 -4.29
C THR A 244 9.03 7.37 -4.13
N SER A 245 9.82 6.84 -5.09
CA SER A 245 11.29 6.74 -4.96
C SER A 245 12.03 8.08 -4.99
N GLU A 246 11.36 9.16 -5.41
CA GLU A 246 11.96 10.50 -5.54
C GLU A 246 11.55 11.43 -4.38
N MET A 247 10.90 10.89 -3.34
CA MET A 247 10.61 11.61 -2.08
C MET A 247 11.92 11.93 -1.36
N ARG A 248 12.12 13.20 -1.01
CA ARG A 248 13.37 13.69 -0.40
C ARG A 248 13.20 14.06 1.06
N GLN A 249 12.03 14.58 1.43
CA GLN A 249 11.74 14.97 2.81
C GLN A 249 11.30 13.77 3.65
N PHE A 250 10.59 12.82 3.04
CA PHE A 250 10.13 11.60 3.70
C PHE A 250 10.56 10.32 2.96
N PRO A 251 11.88 10.10 2.71
CA PRO A 251 12.37 8.92 1.99
C PRO A 251 12.04 7.60 2.68
N GLN A 252 11.89 7.62 4.01
CA GLN A 252 11.53 6.44 4.81
C GLN A 252 10.17 5.87 4.39
N PHE A 253 9.25 6.71 3.90
CA PHE A 253 7.96 6.23 3.41
C PHE A 253 8.14 5.29 2.20
N HIS A 254 9.00 5.65 1.24
CA HIS A 254 9.28 4.81 0.08
C HIS A 254 9.88 3.46 0.49
N HIS A 255 10.91 3.49 1.33
CA HIS A 255 11.55 2.27 1.83
C HIS A 255 10.58 1.41 2.65
N LEU A 256 9.71 2.04 3.46
CA LEU A 256 8.68 1.32 4.20
C LEU A 256 7.77 0.57 3.25
N ARG A 257 7.33 1.21 2.17
CA ARG A 257 6.46 0.58 1.18
C ARG A 257 7.13 -0.61 0.50
N GLN A 258 8.43 -0.54 0.21
CA GLN A 258 9.19 -1.68 -0.32
C GLN A 258 9.19 -2.83 0.70
N ALA A 259 9.55 -2.54 1.94
CA ALA A 259 9.63 -3.56 2.98
C ALA A 259 8.26 -4.16 3.34
N GLN A 260 7.21 -3.36 3.41
CA GLN A 260 5.83 -3.83 3.60
C GLN A 260 5.37 -4.73 2.46
N HIS A 261 5.72 -4.43 1.20
CA HIS A 261 5.38 -5.31 0.07
C HIS A 261 5.98 -6.72 0.21
N ILE A 262 7.21 -6.80 0.69
CA ILE A 262 7.89 -8.07 0.98
C ILE A 262 7.18 -8.80 2.12
N ARG A 263 6.92 -8.11 3.24
CA ARG A 263 6.23 -8.71 4.39
C ARG A 263 4.83 -9.21 4.05
N ASP A 264 4.05 -8.43 3.29
CA ASP A 264 2.74 -8.84 2.76
C ASP A 264 2.88 -10.15 1.98
N SER A 265 3.88 -10.23 1.12
CA SER A 265 4.12 -11.40 0.27
C SER A 265 4.48 -12.64 1.08
N LEU A 266 5.38 -12.51 2.05
CA LEU A 266 5.78 -13.60 2.93
C LEU A 266 4.62 -14.12 3.77
N ILE A 267 3.80 -13.23 4.32
CA ILE A 267 2.65 -13.63 5.17
C ILE A 267 1.58 -14.34 4.37
N VAL A 268 1.25 -13.82 3.19
CA VAL A 268 0.27 -14.46 2.32
C VAL A 268 0.73 -15.84 1.87
N GLU A 269 2.00 -15.97 1.50
CA GLU A 269 2.55 -17.26 1.08
C GLU A 269 2.63 -18.24 2.26
N ALA A 270 3.03 -17.77 3.45
CA ALA A 270 3.12 -18.60 4.65
C ALA A 270 1.75 -19.10 5.13
N LEU A 271 0.70 -18.30 4.98
CA LEU A 271 -0.64 -18.67 5.43
C LEU A 271 -1.45 -19.47 4.39
N ARG A 272 -1.02 -19.50 3.12
CA ARG A 272 -1.71 -20.22 2.04
C ARG A 272 -1.84 -21.73 2.27
N PRO A 273 -0.78 -22.48 2.65
CA PRO A 273 -0.88 -23.93 2.83
C PRO A 273 -1.64 -24.32 4.11
N LEU A 274 -1.76 -23.40 5.07
CA LEU A 274 -2.49 -23.68 6.31
C LEU A 274 -4.00 -23.71 6.06
N SER A 275 -4.68 -24.64 6.72
CA SER A 275 -6.15 -24.77 6.66
C SER A 275 -6.75 -24.99 8.05
N GLY A 276 -8.06 -24.75 8.15
CA GLY A 276 -8.85 -24.99 9.36
C GLY A 276 -8.30 -24.31 10.61
N GLU A 277 -8.18 -25.08 11.69
CA GLU A 277 -7.79 -24.59 13.01
C GLU A 277 -6.33 -24.11 13.07
N CYS A 278 -5.42 -24.70 12.29
CA CYS A 278 -4.01 -24.28 12.26
C CYS A 278 -3.87 -22.83 11.76
N LYS A 279 -4.56 -22.50 10.67
CA LYS A 279 -4.56 -21.14 10.11
C LYS A 279 -5.17 -20.13 11.09
N LYS A 280 -6.27 -20.51 11.75
CA LYS A 280 -6.92 -19.67 12.76
C LYS A 280 -5.97 -19.34 13.91
N ARG A 281 -5.29 -20.35 14.47
CA ARG A 281 -4.33 -20.17 15.57
C ARG A 281 -3.12 -19.33 15.16
N ALA A 282 -2.60 -19.53 13.95
CA ALA A 282 -1.50 -18.71 13.42
C ALA A 282 -1.87 -17.23 13.41
N VAL A 283 -3.07 -16.90 12.90
CA VAL A 283 -3.57 -15.51 12.90
C VAL A 283 -3.82 -14.99 14.32
N GLU A 284 -4.38 -15.79 15.22
CA GLU A 284 -4.58 -15.38 16.62
C GLU A 284 -3.27 -15.04 17.35
N ILE A 285 -2.21 -15.82 17.12
CA ILE A 285 -0.86 -15.53 17.64
C ILE A 285 -0.39 -14.19 17.10
N LEU A 286 -0.50 -13.96 15.80
CA LEU A 286 -0.08 -12.73 15.16
C LEU A 286 -0.84 -11.51 15.68
N THR A 287 -2.16 -11.61 15.80
CA THR A 287 -3.01 -10.55 16.34
C THR A 287 -2.65 -10.23 17.78
N THR A 288 -2.37 -11.25 18.59
CA THR A 288 -1.95 -11.08 19.99
C THR A 288 -0.57 -10.42 20.08
N LEU A 289 0.38 -10.88 19.28
CA LEU A 289 1.73 -10.32 19.21
C LEU A 289 1.68 -8.85 18.77
N SER A 290 0.91 -8.54 17.73
CA SER A 290 0.73 -7.16 17.25
C SER A 290 0.23 -6.25 18.37
N LYS A 291 -0.78 -6.66 19.15
CA LYS A 291 -1.32 -5.86 20.29
C LYS A 291 -0.27 -5.46 21.32
N ILE A 292 0.75 -6.29 21.55
CA ILE A 292 1.87 -5.96 22.46
C ILE A 292 2.67 -4.78 21.90
N TYR A 293 2.88 -4.74 20.58
CA TYR A 293 3.61 -3.66 19.91
C TYR A 293 2.72 -2.44 19.57
N ILE A 294 1.39 -2.57 19.58
CA ILE A 294 0.45 -1.43 19.42
C ILE A 294 0.67 -0.36 20.50
N GLN A 295 1.03 -0.76 21.72
CA GLN A 295 1.16 0.16 22.86
C GLN A 295 2.56 0.78 22.99
N ASN A 296 3.57 0.22 22.33
CA ASN A 296 4.98 0.57 22.53
C ASN A 296 5.61 1.38 21.37
N VAL A 297 4.86 1.64 20.29
CA VAL A 297 5.28 2.46 19.13
C VAL A 297 4.52 3.80 19.08
N ILE A 298 3.81 4.13 20.16
CA ILE A 298 3.12 5.41 20.38
C ILE A 298 4.00 6.32 21.24
#